data_AF-A0AAD6WBU5-F1
#
_entry.id   AF-A0AAD6WBU5-F1
#
_cell.length_a   1.000
_cell.length_b   1.000
_cell.length_c   1.000
_cell.angle_alpha   90.00
_cell.angle_beta   90.00
_cell.angle_gamma   90.00
#
_symmetry.space_group_name_H-M   'P 1'
#
loop_
_entity.id
_entity.type
_entity.pdbx_description
1 polymer ?
#
loop_
_entity_poly.entity_id
_entity_poly.type
_entity_poly.pdbx_seq_one_letter_code
_entity_poly.pdbx_strand_id
1 'polypeptide(L)'
;MWTCTVSSPEMTIVLYSINGLPLYQGCSQSSHVFANNISSMGTAVHMELGELNLHMADEYQECLKESPFGMESNSGALMHIAKVSLDWGKKDTESSEEDGSRCKLVLNVDVTGMGIYLNFKRVESLITTGISFQALLKSLSASGKRTAQSRGGRSSKPSGKGTRFLKFNLERCSVNFCGDTGLENTVVPDPKRVNYGSQGGQVIISVLDDGTPRTASIMSSVSDECKKLKYSVSLDIFHFTLCMNKEKQSTEMELERARSMYQEYLEERSLDTKVTVFDMQNAKFVQRSGGLKGIAICSLFSATDIKVRWEPDVHLSLIELVLQLRLLVHHQKLQVYGNESKEDASNMKDTDQKKEAPSAPEHLDKHKKRESIFAVDVEMLTISGEVGDGVEAVVQVQSIFSENACIGLLLEGLLLSFNGSRVLKSSRMQISRILALPVACLMQKYQPP
;
A
#
# COMPACT_ATOMS: atom_id res chain seq x y z
N MET A 1 -29.86 25.42 -24.08
CA MET A 1 -29.73 24.32 -23.10
C MET A 1 -29.58 23.03 -23.88
N TRP A 2 -28.75 22.10 -23.41
CA TRP A 2 -28.57 20.79 -24.04
C TRP A 2 -28.57 19.70 -22.96
N THR A 3 -29.01 18.52 -23.37
CA THR A 3 -28.96 17.28 -22.60
C THR A 3 -28.48 16.18 -23.53
N CYS A 4 -27.50 15.41 -23.08
CA CYS A 4 -26.97 14.25 -23.75
C CYS A 4 -27.13 13.06 -22.81
N THR A 5 -27.76 11.99 -23.28
CA THR A 5 -27.85 10.72 -22.55
C THR A 5 -27.29 9.65 -23.46
N VAL A 6 -26.30 8.92 -22.98
CA VAL A 6 -25.71 7.78 -23.66
C VAL A 6 -25.86 6.58 -22.73
N SER A 7 -26.53 5.54 -23.20
CA SER A 7 -26.67 4.28 -22.47
C SER A 7 -26.22 3.14 -23.37
N SER A 8 -25.27 2.34 -22.91
CA SER A 8 -24.89 1.10 -23.57
C SER A 8 -25.12 -0.08 -22.62
N PRO A 9 -25.87 -1.11 -23.04
CA PRO A 9 -26.15 -2.28 -22.21
C PRO A 9 -24.85 -3.05 -21.96
N GLU A 10 -24.19 -3.60 -22.96
CA GLU A 10 -22.94 -4.33 -22.73
C GLU A 10 -21.78 -3.64 -23.44
N MET A 11 -20.66 -3.47 -22.73
CA MET A 11 -19.42 -2.98 -23.31
C MET A 11 -18.29 -3.92 -22.94
N THR A 12 -17.62 -4.46 -23.95
CA THR A 12 -16.44 -5.30 -23.79
C THR A 12 -15.22 -4.58 -24.35
N ILE A 13 -14.22 -4.36 -23.51
CA ILE A 13 -12.93 -3.78 -23.88
C ILE A 13 -11.89 -4.89 -23.78
N VAL A 14 -11.19 -5.17 -24.87
CA VAL A 14 -10.07 -6.11 -24.88
C VAL A 14 -8.77 -5.34 -25.01
N LEU A 15 -7.86 -5.56 -24.07
CA LEU A 15 -6.51 -5.01 -24.11
C LEU A 15 -5.59 -5.99 -24.84
N TYR A 16 -4.95 -5.54 -25.90
CA TYR A 16 -3.98 -6.34 -26.66
C TYR A 16 -2.54 -5.94 -26.31
N SER A 17 -1.66 -6.93 -26.30
CA SER A 17 -0.21 -6.74 -26.27
C SER A 17 0.30 -6.09 -27.55
N ILE A 18 1.54 -5.60 -27.52
CA ILE A 18 2.25 -5.07 -28.69
C ILE A 18 2.35 -6.12 -29.81
N ASN A 19 2.36 -7.41 -29.45
CA ASN A 19 2.41 -8.54 -30.37
C ASN A 19 1.03 -8.95 -30.91
N GLY A 20 -0.04 -8.20 -30.59
CA GLY A 20 -1.40 -8.47 -31.04
C GLY A 20 -2.12 -9.61 -30.30
N LEU A 21 -1.54 -10.15 -29.23
CA LEU A 21 -2.20 -11.15 -28.38
C LEU A 21 -3.09 -10.47 -27.32
N PRO A 22 -4.32 -10.95 -27.08
CA PRO A 22 -5.19 -10.40 -26.03
C PRO A 22 -4.56 -10.68 -24.65
N LEU A 23 -4.54 -9.68 -23.79
CA LEU A 23 -3.99 -9.74 -22.43
C LEU A 23 -5.10 -9.73 -21.38
N TYR A 24 -6.03 -8.78 -21.50
CA TYR A 24 -7.12 -8.61 -20.55
C TYR A 24 -8.43 -8.34 -21.28
N GLN A 25 -9.52 -8.80 -20.69
CA GLN A 25 -10.88 -8.54 -21.16
C GLN A 25 -11.69 -7.92 -20.04
N GLY A 26 -12.10 -6.66 -20.22
CA GLY A 26 -13.01 -5.94 -19.34
C GLY A 26 -14.42 -5.99 -19.89
N CYS A 27 -15.37 -6.55 -19.15
CA CYS A 27 -16.79 -6.60 -19.48
C CYS A 27 -17.56 -5.67 -18.54
N SER A 28 -18.39 -4.81 -19.09
CA SER A 28 -19.31 -3.92 -18.36
C SER A 28 -20.75 -4.30 -18.72
N GLN A 29 -21.57 -4.62 -17.73
CA GLN A 29 -22.98 -5.03 -17.92
C GLN A 29 -23.96 -3.87 -18.14
N SER A 30 -23.58 -2.65 -17.77
CA SER A 30 -24.31 -1.44 -18.10
C SER A 30 -23.42 -0.23 -17.99
N SER A 31 -23.66 0.76 -18.85
CA SER A 31 -23.04 2.07 -18.75
C SER A 31 -24.07 3.13 -19.10
N HIS A 32 -24.19 4.12 -18.24
CA HIS A 32 -25.12 5.22 -18.38
C HIS A 32 -24.36 6.53 -18.14
N VAL A 33 -24.28 7.37 -19.16
CA VAL A 33 -23.70 8.71 -19.06
C VAL A 33 -24.79 9.72 -19.37
N PHE A 34 -25.06 10.58 -18.40
CA PHE A 34 -26.00 11.67 -18.50
C PHE A 34 -25.26 12.99 -18.31
N ALA A 35 -25.25 13.84 -19.33
CA ALA A 35 -24.64 15.14 -19.27
C ALA A 35 -25.65 16.22 -19.66
N ASN A 36 -25.72 17.30 -18.89
CA ASN A 36 -26.60 18.42 -19.22
C ASN A 36 -25.97 19.75 -18.84
N ASN A 37 -26.52 20.83 -19.39
CA ASN A 37 -26.22 22.21 -18.99
C ASN A 37 -27.53 23.00 -18.82
N ILE A 38 -28.53 22.35 -18.21
CA ILE A 38 -29.86 22.94 -17.96
C ILE A 38 -29.83 23.80 -16.68
N SER A 39 -29.01 23.43 -15.70
CA SER A 39 -28.88 24.20 -14.46
C SER A 39 -28.25 25.58 -14.72
N SER A 40 -28.70 26.60 -14.00
CA SER A 40 -28.05 27.92 -13.95
C SER A 40 -26.59 27.86 -13.47
N MET A 41 -26.16 26.71 -12.96
CA MET A 41 -24.85 26.46 -12.36
C MET A 41 -23.78 26.01 -13.37
N GLY A 42 -24.19 25.60 -14.58
CA GLY A 42 -23.31 25.13 -15.66
C GLY A 42 -23.47 23.63 -15.95
N THR A 43 -22.47 23.05 -16.62
CA THR A 43 -22.48 21.64 -17.02
C THR A 43 -22.42 20.70 -15.82
N ALA A 44 -23.31 19.72 -15.79
CA ALA A 44 -23.28 18.58 -14.88
C ALA A 44 -23.21 17.28 -15.69
N VAL A 45 -22.36 16.35 -15.24
CA VAL A 45 -22.16 15.02 -15.81
C VAL A 45 -22.36 14.01 -14.70
N HIS A 46 -23.27 13.08 -14.91
CA HIS A 46 -23.48 11.90 -14.10
C HIS A 46 -23.12 10.68 -14.95
N MET A 47 -22.27 9.81 -14.43
CA MET A 47 -21.86 8.59 -15.10
C MET A 47 -22.02 7.44 -14.13
N GLU A 48 -22.74 6.41 -14.55
CA GLU A 48 -22.95 5.17 -13.80
C GLU A 48 -22.48 4.00 -14.66
N LEU A 49 -21.56 3.21 -14.12
CA LEU A 49 -21.21 1.90 -14.66
C LEU A 49 -21.76 0.86 -13.69
N GLY A 50 -22.51 -0.10 -14.22
CA GLY A 50 -22.91 -1.28 -13.47
C GLY A 50 -21.74 -2.24 -13.28
N GLU A 51 -22.05 -3.52 -13.21
CA GLU A 51 -21.05 -4.54 -12.92
C GLU A 51 -19.92 -4.56 -13.96
N LEU A 52 -18.69 -4.40 -13.48
CA LEU A 52 -17.45 -4.46 -14.25
C LEU A 52 -16.66 -5.70 -13.85
N ASN A 53 -16.32 -6.52 -14.83
CA ASN A 53 -15.51 -7.71 -14.65
C ASN A 53 -14.27 -7.62 -15.51
N LEU A 54 -13.10 -7.68 -14.90
CA LEU A 54 -11.81 -7.76 -15.58
C LEU A 54 -11.30 -9.19 -15.48
N HIS A 55 -11.04 -9.79 -16.64
CA HIS A 55 -10.48 -11.12 -16.78
C HIS A 55 -9.12 -11.06 -17.46
N MET A 56 -8.26 -12.02 -17.12
CA MET A 56 -7.10 -12.37 -17.94
C MET A 56 -7.59 -13.12 -19.19
N ALA A 57 -7.04 -12.81 -20.36
CA ALA A 57 -7.56 -13.31 -21.64
C ALA A 57 -7.37 -14.83 -21.83
N ASP A 58 -6.30 -15.40 -21.27
CA ASP A 58 -6.03 -16.84 -21.21
C ASP A 58 -7.03 -17.56 -20.29
N GLU A 59 -7.25 -17.04 -19.07
CA GLU A 59 -8.17 -17.62 -18.09
C GLU A 59 -9.66 -17.48 -18.49
N TYR A 60 -10.04 -16.42 -19.21
CA TYR A 60 -11.41 -16.23 -19.68
C TYR A 60 -11.86 -17.35 -20.65
N GLN A 61 -10.94 -17.83 -21.49
CA GLN A 61 -11.24 -18.87 -22.48
C GLN A 61 -11.31 -20.28 -21.85
N GLU A 62 -10.58 -20.51 -20.75
CA GLU A 62 -10.61 -21.76 -19.96
C GLU A 62 -11.85 -21.83 -19.05
N CYS A 63 -12.23 -20.73 -18.39
CA CYS A 63 -13.46 -20.66 -17.58
C CYS A 63 -14.74 -20.88 -18.41
N LEU A 64 -14.73 -20.54 -19.71
CA LEU A 64 -15.84 -20.86 -20.63
C LEU A 64 -15.91 -22.36 -20.99
N LYS A 65 -14.86 -23.15 -20.71
CA LYS A 65 -14.76 -24.57 -21.08
C LYS A 65 -14.88 -25.54 -19.91
N GLU A 66 -14.59 -25.12 -18.68
CA GLU A 66 -14.72 -25.95 -17.47
C GLU A 66 -15.64 -25.29 -16.44
N SER A 67 -16.88 -25.77 -16.31
CA SER A 67 -17.65 -25.55 -15.08
C SER A 67 -18.06 -26.89 -14.47
N PRO A 68 -17.31 -27.39 -13.47
CA PRO A 68 -17.85 -28.49 -12.69
C PRO A 68 -17.64 -28.41 -11.17
N PHE A 69 -17.36 -27.27 -10.52
CA PHE A 69 -17.38 -27.24 -9.05
C PHE A 69 -17.94 -25.95 -8.45
N GLY A 70 -19.05 -26.10 -7.72
CA GLY A 70 -19.79 -25.05 -7.03
C GLY A 70 -19.09 -24.54 -5.79
N MET A 71 -18.30 -23.48 -5.97
CA MET A 71 -18.01 -22.52 -4.91
C MET A 71 -18.30 -21.12 -5.49
N GLU A 72 -19.14 -20.38 -4.78
CA GLU A 72 -20.00 -19.31 -5.29
C GLU A 72 -19.25 -18.17 -6.03
N SER A 73 -19.69 -17.94 -7.28
CA SER A 73 -19.84 -16.63 -7.95
C SER A 73 -18.63 -15.68 -7.98
N ASN A 74 -17.59 -16.04 -8.77
CA ASN A 74 -16.64 -15.17 -9.52
C ASN A 74 -15.30 -15.90 -9.82
N SER A 75 -15.32 -17.20 -10.11
CA SER A 75 -14.11 -18.05 -10.07
C SER A 75 -13.09 -17.83 -11.21
N GLY A 76 -13.23 -16.78 -12.02
CA GLY A 76 -12.30 -16.47 -13.13
C GLY A 76 -11.97 -15.00 -13.32
N ALA A 77 -12.52 -14.08 -12.51
CA ALA A 77 -12.24 -12.66 -12.62
C ALA A 77 -10.95 -12.28 -11.86
N LEU A 78 -10.12 -11.43 -12.46
CA LEU A 78 -8.99 -10.76 -11.81
C LEU A 78 -9.49 -9.65 -10.88
N MET A 79 -10.47 -8.88 -11.35
CA MET A 79 -11.09 -7.79 -10.61
C MET A 79 -12.59 -7.73 -10.95
N HIS A 80 -13.41 -7.57 -9.93
CA HIS A 80 -14.85 -7.35 -9.99
C HIS A 80 -15.15 -5.99 -9.36
N ILE A 81 -15.99 -5.17 -10.00
CA ILE A 81 -16.52 -3.95 -9.40
C ILE A 81 -18.03 -3.98 -9.59
N ALA A 82 -18.79 -3.92 -8.50
CA ALA A 82 -20.25 -4.06 -8.53
C ALA A 82 -20.94 -2.86 -9.19
N LYS A 83 -20.50 -1.65 -8.85
CA LYS A 83 -21.02 -0.40 -9.42
C LYS A 83 -20.04 0.74 -9.18
N VAL A 84 -19.90 1.62 -10.17
CA VAL A 84 -19.18 2.88 -10.07
C VAL A 84 -20.10 4.00 -10.49
N SER A 85 -20.34 4.98 -9.61
CA SER A 85 -21.02 6.22 -9.97
C SER A 85 -20.09 7.42 -9.84
N LEU A 86 -20.13 8.30 -10.82
CA LEU A 86 -19.33 9.51 -10.92
C LEU A 86 -20.26 10.69 -11.16
N ASP A 87 -20.28 11.62 -10.20
CA ASP A 87 -20.94 12.91 -10.33
C ASP A 87 -19.90 14.00 -10.51
N TRP A 88 -20.00 14.75 -11.60
CA TRP A 88 -19.17 15.91 -11.84
C TRP A 88 -20.03 17.12 -12.18
N GLY A 89 -19.95 18.19 -11.39
CA GLY A 89 -20.73 19.38 -11.66
C GLY A 89 -20.49 20.49 -10.66
N LYS A 90 -21.12 21.66 -10.88
CA LYS A 90 -21.16 22.68 -9.85
C LYS A 90 -22.33 22.40 -8.91
N LYS A 91 -22.05 22.23 -7.62
CA LYS A 91 -23.08 22.15 -6.56
C LYS A 91 -23.01 23.42 -5.71
N ASP A 92 -24.16 23.94 -5.31
CA ASP A 92 -24.24 24.96 -4.27
C ASP A 92 -23.84 24.34 -2.93
N THR A 93 -23.04 25.07 -2.16
CA THR A 93 -22.65 24.63 -0.82
C THR A 93 -23.67 25.18 0.17
N GLU A 94 -24.57 24.34 0.67
CA GLU A 94 -25.25 24.61 1.94
C GLU A 94 -24.16 24.58 3.04
N SER A 95 -24.16 25.54 3.96
CA SER A 95 -23.23 25.68 5.11
C SER A 95 -21.93 26.51 4.93
N SER A 96 -22.05 27.78 4.57
CA SER A 96 -21.10 28.80 5.06
C SER A 96 -21.86 30.10 5.26
N GLU A 97 -22.24 30.38 6.52
CA GLU A 97 -22.44 31.77 6.90
C GLU A 97 -21.10 32.48 6.74
N GLU A 98 -21.14 33.68 6.16
CA GLU A 98 -20.00 34.50 5.75
C GLU A 98 -19.35 34.15 4.40
N ASP A 99 -19.70 35.01 3.43
CA ASP A 99 -19.11 35.26 2.11
C ASP A 99 -19.72 34.51 0.90
N GLY A 100 -20.00 35.28 -0.16
CA GLY A 100 -21.08 35.05 -1.12
C GLY A 100 -21.03 33.76 -1.95
N SER A 101 -22.20 33.44 -2.54
CA SER A 101 -22.52 32.26 -3.37
C SER A 101 -21.46 31.98 -4.45
N ARG A 102 -20.46 31.16 -4.13
CA ARG A 102 -19.51 30.61 -5.10
C ARG A 102 -19.84 29.14 -5.32
N CYS A 103 -20.54 28.87 -6.42
CA CYS A 103 -20.79 27.51 -6.92
C CYS A 103 -19.46 26.76 -7.09
N LYS A 104 -19.30 25.59 -6.45
CA LYS A 104 -18.02 24.86 -6.45
C LYS A 104 -18.07 23.67 -7.40
N LEU A 105 -17.01 23.48 -8.19
CA LEU A 105 -16.87 22.31 -9.05
C LEU A 105 -16.49 21.09 -8.18
N VAL A 106 -17.44 20.17 -8.05
CA VAL A 106 -17.38 18.96 -7.23
C VAL A 106 -17.26 17.75 -8.14
N LEU A 107 -16.37 16.83 -7.80
CA LEU A 107 -16.30 15.48 -8.35
C LEU A 107 -16.56 14.50 -7.21
N ASN A 108 -17.67 13.76 -7.28
CA ASN A 108 -17.93 12.63 -6.40
C ASN A 108 -17.74 11.34 -7.18
N VAL A 109 -17.09 10.37 -6.58
CA VAL A 109 -16.92 9.03 -7.11
C VAL A 109 -17.33 8.05 -6.03
N ASP A 110 -18.33 7.24 -6.29
CA ASP A 110 -18.84 6.24 -5.34
C ASP A 110 -18.68 4.85 -5.94
N VAL A 111 -18.12 3.93 -5.16
CA VAL A 111 -17.88 2.54 -5.54
C VAL A 111 -18.55 1.66 -4.48
N THR A 112 -19.56 0.87 -4.86
CA THR A 112 -20.34 0.08 -3.90
C THR A 112 -19.65 -1.24 -3.50
N GLY A 113 -18.87 -1.82 -4.41
CA GLY A 113 -18.21 -3.09 -4.16
C GLY A 113 -17.07 -3.30 -5.12
N MET A 114 -15.92 -3.72 -4.61
CA MET A 114 -14.75 -4.09 -5.41
C MET A 114 -14.12 -5.37 -4.86
N GLY A 115 -13.92 -6.37 -5.71
CA GLY A 115 -13.20 -7.60 -5.39
C GLY A 115 -11.99 -7.74 -6.29
N ILE A 116 -10.81 -8.00 -5.73
CA ILE A 116 -9.58 -8.24 -6.48
C ILE A 116 -9.05 -9.62 -6.08
N TYR A 117 -8.78 -10.47 -7.06
CA TYR A 117 -8.31 -11.84 -6.86
C TYR A 117 -6.98 -12.03 -7.57
N LEU A 118 -5.91 -12.19 -6.80
CA LEU A 118 -4.54 -12.27 -7.27
C LEU A 118 -3.96 -13.65 -6.97
N ASN A 119 -3.12 -14.12 -7.89
CA ASN A 119 -2.18 -15.20 -7.67
C ASN A 119 -0.84 -14.76 -8.26
N PHE A 120 0.22 -15.54 -8.08
CA PHE A 120 1.55 -15.15 -8.58
C PHE A 120 1.55 -14.88 -10.09
N LYS A 121 0.89 -15.73 -10.90
CA LYS A 121 0.80 -15.58 -12.36
C LYS A 121 0.10 -14.27 -12.78
N ARG A 122 -1.01 -13.94 -12.14
CA ARG A 122 -1.78 -12.72 -12.37
C ARG A 122 -0.96 -11.48 -12.02
N VAL A 123 -0.25 -11.50 -10.89
CA VAL A 123 0.64 -10.39 -10.48
C VAL A 123 1.80 -10.25 -11.46
N GLU A 124 2.40 -11.35 -11.88
CA GLU A 124 3.46 -11.36 -12.89
C GLU A 124 3.01 -10.73 -14.21
N SER A 125 1.83 -11.11 -14.71
CA SER A 125 1.24 -10.51 -15.92
C SER A 125 1.02 -9.00 -15.77
N LEU A 126 0.47 -8.55 -14.63
CA LEU A 126 0.24 -7.14 -14.35
C LEU A 126 1.54 -6.33 -14.32
N ILE A 127 2.59 -6.86 -13.68
CA ILE A 127 3.91 -6.21 -13.62
C ILE A 127 4.53 -6.15 -15.03
N THR A 128 4.52 -7.26 -15.78
CA THR A 128 5.04 -7.33 -17.17
C THR A 128 4.36 -6.32 -18.07
N THR A 129 3.04 -6.25 -17.98
CA THR A 129 2.23 -5.33 -18.76
C THR A 129 2.51 -3.89 -18.36
N GLY A 130 2.57 -3.60 -17.05
CA GLY A 130 2.85 -2.26 -16.51
C GLY A 130 4.22 -1.72 -16.94
N ILE A 131 5.27 -2.54 -16.89
CA ILE A 131 6.62 -2.15 -17.33
C ILE A 131 6.62 -1.88 -18.85
N SER A 132 5.94 -2.71 -19.64
CA SER A 132 5.80 -2.54 -21.09
C SER A 132 5.08 -1.23 -21.45
N PHE A 133 3.97 -0.92 -20.77
CA PHE A 133 3.27 0.36 -20.92
C PHE A 133 4.13 1.54 -20.47
N GLN A 134 4.89 1.40 -19.39
CA GLN A 134 5.83 2.43 -18.95
C GLN A 134 6.88 2.73 -20.02
N ALA A 135 7.45 1.71 -20.66
CA ALA A 135 8.41 1.86 -21.76
C ALA A 135 7.76 2.55 -22.98
N LEU A 136 6.54 2.16 -23.36
CA LEU A 136 5.77 2.81 -24.43
C LEU A 136 5.48 4.29 -24.13
N LEU A 137 5.04 4.62 -22.92
CA LEU A 137 4.77 6.01 -22.53
C LEU A 137 6.05 6.86 -22.56
N LYS A 138 7.20 6.27 -22.19
CA LYS A 138 8.50 6.93 -22.31
C LYS A 138 8.89 7.15 -23.78
N SER A 139 8.71 6.17 -24.66
CA SER A 139 9.07 6.31 -26.08
C SER A 139 8.20 7.36 -26.79
N LEU A 140 6.91 7.41 -26.48
CA LEU A 140 5.99 8.45 -26.96
C LEU A 140 6.38 9.85 -26.45
N SER A 141 6.83 9.94 -25.18
CA SER A 141 7.31 11.20 -24.60
C SER A 141 8.65 11.67 -25.18
N ALA A 142 9.53 10.75 -25.57
CA ALA A 142 10.82 11.05 -26.18
C ALA A 142 10.70 11.50 -27.66
N SER A 143 9.65 11.08 -28.36
CA SER A 143 9.35 11.46 -29.75
C SER A 143 9.07 12.97 -29.94
N GLY A 144 8.74 13.70 -28.88
CA GLY A 144 8.46 15.14 -28.92
C GLY A 144 9.67 16.07 -29.09
N LYS A 145 10.90 15.56 -29.24
CA LYS A 145 12.13 16.36 -29.42
C LYS A 145 12.59 16.42 -30.88
N ARG A 146 11.91 17.24 -31.70
CA ARG A 146 12.38 17.91 -32.94
C ARG A 146 11.18 18.74 -33.44
N THR A 147 11.19 20.06 -33.61
CA THR A 147 12.22 21.02 -34.05
C THR A 147 12.05 22.36 -33.32
N ALA A 148 13.15 22.91 -32.81
CA ALA A 148 13.21 24.30 -32.35
C ALA A 148 13.35 25.23 -33.56
N GLN A 149 12.24 25.80 -34.04
CA GLN A 149 12.20 27.12 -34.68
C GLN A 149 10.74 27.56 -34.91
N SER A 150 10.19 28.31 -33.98
CA SER A 150 9.49 29.57 -34.30
C SER A 150 9.33 30.41 -33.04
N ARG A 151 9.62 31.70 -33.22
CA ARG A 151 9.56 32.77 -32.23
C ARG A 151 8.13 32.96 -31.71
N GLY A 152 8.04 33.29 -30.43
CA GLY A 152 7.06 34.27 -29.95
C GLY A 152 5.76 33.69 -29.43
N GLY A 153 5.64 33.64 -28.10
CA GLY A 153 4.37 33.39 -27.44
C GLY A 153 4.54 33.10 -25.96
N ARG A 154 4.64 34.15 -25.13
CA ARG A 154 4.49 34.04 -23.68
C ARG A 154 3.10 33.45 -23.38
N SER A 155 3.02 32.15 -23.16
CA SER A 155 1.85 31.49 -22.59
C SER A 155 1.99 31.41 -21.06
N SER A 156 1.99 32.57 -20.40
CA SER A 156 1.80 32.67 -18.96
C SER A 156 0.31 32.75 -18.66
N LYS A 157 -0.38 31.61 -18.62
CA LYS A 157 -1.66 31.48 -17.91
C LYS A 157 -1.66 30.13 -17.19
N PRO A 158 -1.60 30.08 -15.84
CA PRO A 158 -1.99 28.86 -15.15
C PRO A 158 -3.46 28.61 -15.49
N SER A 159 -3.76 27.40 -15.98
CA SER A 159 -5.12 26.90 -16.24
C SER A 159 -5.88 26.81 -14.90
N GLY A 160 -6.36 27.96 -14.43
CA GLY A 160 -7.05 28.09 -13.15
C GLY A 160 -8.53 27.81 -13.32
N LYS A 161 -8.92 26.53 -13.42
CA LYS A 161 -10.33 26.05 -13.27
C LYS A 161 -10.41 24.52 -13.15
N GLY A 162 -9.48 23.89 -12.46
CA GLY A 162 -9.56 22.46 -12.13
C GLY A 162 -10.60 22.17 -11.03
N THR A 163 -11.06 20.91 -10.94
CA THR A 163 -11.93 20.41 -9.87
C THR A 163 -11.41 20.80 -8.50
N ARG A 164 -12.26 21.48 -7.72
CA ARG A 164 -11.89 22.13 -6.44
C ARG A 164 -12.20 21.25 -5.24
N PHE A 165 -13.19 20.37 -5.36
CA PHE A 165 -13.59 19.42 -4.34
C PHE A 165 -13.71 18.03 -4.96
N LEU A 166 -13.03 17.06 -4.35
CA LEU A 166 -13.08 15.64 -4.73
C LEU A 166 -13.60 14.86 -3.52
N LYS A 167 -14.65 14.07 -3.70
CA LYS A 167 -15.13 13.09 -2.73
C LYS A 167 -15.08 11.71 -3.39
N PHE A 168 -14.45 10.77 -2.72
CA PHE A 168 -14.42 9.37 -3.12
C PHE A 168 -15.01 8.55 -1.99
N ASN A 169 -15.97 7.68 -2.26
CA ASN A 169 -16.54 6.74 -1.30
C ASN A 169 -16.42 5.33 -1.86
N LEU A 170 -16.04 4.40 -0.98
CA LEU A 170 -15.86 2.99 -1.27
C LEU A 170 -16.56 2.21 -0.16
N GLU A 171 -17.70 1.60 -0.44
CA GLU A 171 -18.49 0.89 0.58
C GLU A 171 -17.82 -0.42 1.00
N ARG A 172 -17.34 -1.21 0.02
CA ARG A 172 -16.65 -2.46 0.30
C ARG A 172 -15.56 -2.75 -0.73
N CYS A 173 -14.38 -3.13 -0.26
CA CYS A 173 -13.29 -3.63 -1.10
C CYS A 173 -12.67 -4.86 -0.46
N SER A 174 -12.48 -5.94 -1.22
CA SER A 174 -11.79 -7.14 -0.78
C SER A 174 -10.66 -7.48 -1.74
N VAL A 175 -9.43 -7.56 -1.25
CA VAL A 175 -8.26 -8.01 -2.03
C VAL A 175 -7.82 -9.36 -1.50
N ASN A 176 -7.83 -10.38 -2.34
CA ASN A 176 -7.43 -11.74 -2.01
C ASN A 176 -6.21 -12.13 -2.84
N PHE A 177 -5.17 -12.61 -2.17
CA PHE A 177 -3.99 -13.18 -2.80
C PHE A 177 -3.89 -14.66 -2.42
N CYS A 178 -3.80 -15.55 -3.41
CA CYS A 178 -3.55 -16.97 -3.19
C CYS A 178 -2.15 -17.33 -3.69
N GLY A 179 -1.40 -18.04 -2.85
CA GLY A 179 -0.05 -18.50 -3.15
C GLY A 179 0.20 -19.92 -2.67
N ASP A 180 1.29 -20.50 -3.18
CA ASP A 180 1.79 -21.81 -2.77
C ASP A 180 3.17 -21.59 -2.13
N THR A 181 3.40 -22.17 -0.95
CA THR A 181 4.72 -22.26 -0.30
C THR A 181 5.20 -23.71 -0.30
N GLY A 182 6.47 -23.92 -0.63
CA GLY A 182 7.09 -25.24 -0.60
C GLY A 182 7.37 -25.69 0.83
N LEU A 183 7.00 -26.92 1.18
CA LEU A 183 7.39 -27.55 2.43
C LEU A 183 8.69 -28.32 2.20
N GLU A 184 9.80 -27.83 2.76
CA GLU A 184 11.11 -28.48 2.66
C GLU A 184 11.54 -29.03 4.03
N ASN A 185 11.79 -30.33 4.09
CA ASN A 185 12.46 -30.95 5.23
C ASN A 185 13.94 -30.57 5.17
N THR A 186 14.45 -30.00 6.25
CA THR A 186 15.83 -29.54 6.28
C THR A 186 16.52 -29.98 7.57
N VAL A 187 17.79 -30.35 7.43
CA VAL A 187 18.65 -30.68 8.56
C VAL A 187 19.55 -29.48 8.78
N VAL A 188 19.30 -28.76 9.86
CA VAL A 188 20.03 -27.54 10.21
C VAL A 188 21.05 -27.88 11.27
N PRO A 189 22.30 -27.38 11.18
CA PRO A 189 23.24 -27.49 12.29
C PRO A 189 22.70 -26.74 13.52
N ASP A 190 22.65 -27.40 14.68
CA ASP A 190 22.17 -26.81 15.95
C ASP A 190 23.35 -26.59 16.92
N PRO A 191 24.06 -25.46 16.83
CA PRO A 191 25.11 -25.13 17.77
C PRO A 191 24.50 -24.59 19.08
N LYS A 192 24.47 -25.41 20.13
CA LYS A 192 24.07 -24.96 21.47
C LYS A 192 25.19 -24.14 22.11
N ARG A 193 24.86 -22.94 22.59
CA ARG A 193 25.79 -22.07 23.32
C ARG A 193 25.54 -22.17 24.81
N VAL A 194 26.58 -22.43 25.59
CA VAL A 194 26.51 -22.43 27.06
C VAL A 194 27.46 -21.36 27.58
N ASN A 195 26.91 -20.41 28.35
CA ASN A 195 27.70 -19.42 29.08
C ASN A 195 27.83 -19.87 30.53
N TYR A 196 29.04 -20.23 30.95
CA TYR A 196 29.33 -20.45 32.37
C TYR A 196 29.62 -19.11 33.04
N GLY A 197 28.93 -18.83 34.15
CA GLY A 197 28.96 -17.53 34.83
C GLY A 197 30.33 -17.04 35.31
N SER A 198 30.44 -15.72 35.48
CA SER A 198 31.54 -14.89 36.05
C SER A 198 32.99 -15.07 35.57
N GLN A 199 33.36 -16.13 34.85
CA GLN A 199 34.73 -16.37 34.36
C GLN A 199 34.84 -16.41 32.82
N GLY A 200 33.78 -16.03 32.08
CA GLY A 200 33.92 -15.52 30.70
C GLY A 200 34.29 -16.52 29.60
N GLY A 201 34.04 -17.82 29.76
CA GLY A 201 34.23 -18.81 28.69
C GLY A 201 32.94 -19.09 27.92
N GLN A 202 32.91 -18.78 26.62
CA GLN A 202 31.85 -19.23 25.70
C GLN A 202 32.25 -20.59 25.12
N VAL A 203 31.48 -21.64 25.39
CA VAL A 203 31.67 -22.97 24.77
C VAL A 203 30.51 -23.22 23.81
N ILE A 204 30.86 -23.56 22.56
CA ILE A 204 29.91 -23.96 21.52
C ILE A 204 29.93 -25.49 21.46
N ILE A 205 28.78 -26.11 21.73
CA ILE A 205 28.62 -27.56 21.60
C ILE A 205 28.08 -27.83 20.20
N SER A 206 28.96 -28.23 19.29
CA SER A 206 28.63 -28.53 17.89
C SER A 206 28.69 -30.03 17.54
N VAL A 207 29.05 -30.88 18.50
CA VAL A 207 29.27 -32.32 18.31
C VAL A 207 28.57 -33.09 19.44
N LEU A 208 27.94 -34.22 19.12
CA LEU A 208 27.34 -35.16 20.07
C LEU A 208 28.43 -36.01 20.76
N ASP A 209 28.06 -36.73 21.83
CA ASP A 209 29.00 -37.58 22.60
C ASP A 209 29.62 -38.72 21.76
N ASP A 210 29.01 -39.04 20.61
CA ASP A 210 29.47 -40.03 19.64
C ASP A 210 30.43 -39.46 18.57
N GLY A 211 30.76 -38.16 18.64
CA GLY A 211 31.64 -37.49 17.67
C GLY A 211 30.94 -37.01 16.40
N THR A 212 29.63 -37.20 16.24
CA THR A 212 28.88 -36.72 15.08
C THR A 212 28.47 -35.25 15.22
N PRO A 213 28.39 -34.48 14.11
CA PRO A 213 27.93 -33.09 14.17
C PRO A 213 26.51 -33.04 14.73
N ARG A 214 26.29 -32.13 15.68
CA ARG A 214 24.97 -31.91 16.26
C ARG A 214 24.06 -31.24 15.23
N THR A 215 23.01 -31.93 14.83
CA THR A 215 22.02 -31.44 13.87
C THR A 215 20.62 -31.46 14.48
N ALA A 216 19.79 -30.52 14.04
CA ALA A 216 18.35 -30.52 14.25
C ALA A 216 17.67 -30.80 12.92
N SER A 217 16.77 -31.78 12.90
CA SER A 217 15.92 -32.05 11.74
C SER A 217 14.62 -31.28 11.90
N ILE A 218 14.33 -30.38 10.96
CA ILE A 218 13.02 -29.75 10.81
C ILE A 218 12.25 -30.63 9.83
N MET A 219 11.24 -31.32 10.33
CA MET A 219 10.37 -32.18 9.52
C MET A 219 8.95 -31.60 9.51
N SER A 220 8.35 -31.55 8.32
CA SER A 220 6.93 -31.27 8.18
C SER A 220 6.12 -32.35 8.90
N SER A 221 5.04 -31.94 9.58
CA SER A 221 4.07 -32.85 10.20
C SER A 221 3.11 -33.50 9.19
N VAL A 222 3.24 -33.11 7.92
CA VAL A 222 2.39 -33.52 6.79
C VAL A 222 3.02 -34.74 6.09
N SER A 223 2.18 -35.59 5.47
CA SER A 223 2.61 -36.73 4.65
C SER A 223 3.62 -36.31 3.57
N ASP A 224 4.63 -37.15 3.31
CA ASP A 224 5.73 -36.92 2.35
C ASP A 224 5.25 -36.73 0.89
N GLU A 225 3.97 -37.03 0.63
CA GLU A 225 3.29 -36.83 -0.65
C GLU A 225 2.83 -35.37 -0.89
N CYS A 226 2.59 -34.58 0.16
CA CYS A 226 2.13 -33.19 0.07
C CYS A 226 3.28 -32.17 0.27
N LYS A 227 3.96 -31.81 -0.81
CA LYS A 227 5.13 -30.90 -0.80
C LYS A 227 4.79 -29.40 -0.87
N LYS A 228 3.52 -29.02 -0.94
CA LYS A 228 3.08 -27.64 -1.12
C LYS A 228 1.96 -27.29 -0.15
N LEU A 229 2.12 -26.17 0.55
CA LEU A 229 1.09 -25.56 1.39
C LEU A 229 0.44 -24.42 0.59
N LYS A 230 -0.87 -24.45 0.42
CA LYS A 230 -1.62 -23.35 -0.18
C LYS A 230 -1.99 -22.36 0.91
N TYR A 231 -1.77 -21.08 0.68
CA TYR A 231 -2.20 -20.03 1.60
C TYR A 231 -2.99 -18.95 0.86
N SER A 232 -3.88 -18.28 1.59
CA SER A 232 -4.53 -17.06 1.12
C SER A 232 -4.33 -15.91 2.10
N VAL A 233 -4.10 -14.73 1.54
CA VAL A 233 -4.01 -13.46 2.27
C VAL A 233 -5.14 -12.59 1.76
N SER A 234 -6.03 -12.21 2.65
CA SER A 234 -7.17 -11.35 2.36
C SER A 234 -7.00 -10.00 3.07
N LEU A 235 -7.46 -8.94 2.42
CA LEU A 235 -7.60 -7.60 2.96
C LEU A 235 -8.99 -7.08 2.61
N ASP A 236 -9.83 -6.95 3.61
CA ASP A 236 -11.17 -6.38 3.51
C ASP A 236 -11.17 -4.94 4.05
N ILE A 237 -11.72 -4.02 3.28
CA ILE A 237 -11.88 -2.60 3.60
C ILE A 237 -13.38 -2.28 3.52
N PHE A 238 -13.93 -1.74 4.60
CA PHE A 238 -15.34 -1.36 4.72
C PHE A 238 -15.45 0.14 4.94
N HIS A 239 -16.34 0.77 4.18
CA HIS A 239 -16.67 2.19 4.21
C HIS A 239 -15.45 3.10 4.33
N PHE A 240 -14.79 3.27 3.20
CA PHE A 240 -13.67 4.18 3.04
C PHE A 240 -14.12 5.45 2.31
N THR A 241 -13.86 6.61 2.90
CA THR A 241 -14.17 7.92 2.32
C THR A 241 -12.91 8.76 2.24
N LEU A 242 -12.69 9.41 1.10
CA LEU A 242 -11.62 10.39 0.88
C LEU A 242 -12.24 11.70 0.39
N CYS A 243 -12.05 12.76 1.16
CA CYS A 243 -12.49 14.12 0.84
C CYS A 243 -11.27 15.03 0.67
N MET A 244 -11.05 15.55 -0.54
CA MET A 244 -10.00 16.53 -0.82
C MET A 244 -10.59 17.87 -1.22
N ASN A 245 -10.24 18.92 -0.46
CA ASN A 245 -10.64 20.29 -0.74
C ASN A 245 -9.41 21.14 -1.07
N LYS A 246 -9.28 21.50 -2.35
CA LYS A 246 -8.13 22.30 -2.83
C LYS A 246 -8.21 23.77 -2.40
N GLU A 247 -9.40 24.31 -2.12
CA GLU A 247 -9.55 25.69 -1.66
C GLU A 247 -9.07 25.84 -0.22
N LYS A 248 -9.51 24.92 0.66
CA LYS A 248 -9.10 24.88 2.07
C LYS A 248 -7.73 24.21 2.28
N GLN A 249 -7.12 23.68 1.21
CA GLN A 249 -5.91 22.85 1.27
C GLN A 249 -6.02 21.77 2.37
N SER A 250 -7.17 21.09 2.39
CA SER A 250 -7.47 20.04 3.37
C SER A 250 -7.74 18.72 2.70
N THR A 251 -7.25 17.65 3.33
CA THR A 251 -7.48 16.26 2.95
C THR A 251 -8.02 15.54 4.16
N GLU A 252 -9.15 14.86 4.01
CA GLU A 252 -9.79 14.08 5.06
C GLU A 252 -10.02 12.67 4.52
N MET A 253 -9.70 11.68 5.35
CA MET A 253 -9.79 10.27 5.03
C MET A 253 -10.48 9.59 6.20
N GLU A 254 -11.52 8.82 5.95
CA GLU A 254 -12.29 8.11 6.96
C GLU A 254 -12.39 6.64 6.54
N LEU A 255 -12.22 5.74 7.50
CA LEU A 255 -12.22 4.31 7.31
C LEU A 255 -12.95 3.67 8.50
N GLU A 256 -14.10 3.05 8.25
CA GLU A 256 -14.84 2.36 9.31
C GLU A 256 -14.11 1.11 9.78
N ARG A 257 -13.66 0.26 8.84
CA ARG A 257 -12.92 -0.95 9.20
C ARG A 257 -11.99 -1.42 8.10
N ALA A 258 -10.77 -1.81 8.45
CA ALA A 258 -9.90 -2.59 7.58
C ALA A 258 -9.41 -3.84 8.31
N ARG A 259 -9.54 -5.00 7.68
CA ARG A 259 -9.19 -6.29 8.25
C ARG A 259 -8.34 -7.09 7.28
N SER A 260 -7.19 -7.57 7.74
CA SER A 260 -6.39 -8.53 6.99
C SER A 260 -6.41 -9.89 7.68
N MET A 261 -6.65 -10.95 6.90
CA MET A 261 -6.65 -12.33 7.37
C MET A 261 -5.71 -13.16 6.53
N TYR A 262 -5.00 -14.07 7.18
CA TYR A 262 -4.20 -15.10 6.58
C TYR A 262 -4.84 -16.46 6.86
N GLN A 263 -4.82 -17.34 5.87
CA GLN A 263 -5.50 -18.62 5.92
C GLN A 263 -4.66 -19.67 5.20
N GLU A 264 -4.43 -20.81 5.85
CA GLU A 264 -3.70 -21.94 5.26
C GLU A 264 -4.66 -23.08 4.92
N TYR A 265 -4.46 -23.68 3.74
CA TYR A 265 -5.22 -24.82 3.27
C TYR A 265 -4.30 -26.03 3.16
N LEU A 266 -4.56 -27.04 3.99
CA LEU A 266 -3.95 -28.35 3.85
C LEU A 266 -4.87 -29.27 3.03
N GLU A 267 -4.37 -29.82 1.93
CA GLU A 267 -5.17 -30.56 0.94
C GLU A 267 -5.77 -31.89 1.50
N GLU A 268 -5.23 -32.42 2.60
CA GLU A 268 -5.64 -33.72 3.19
C GLU A 268 -6.44 -33.63 4.50
N ARG A 269 -6.49 -32.48 5.17
CA ARG A 269 -7.27 -32.30 6.41
C ARG A 269 -7.77 -30.87 6.46
N SER A 270 -9.06 -30.71 6.71
CA SER A 270 -9.76 -29.42 6.94
C SER A 270 -9.30 -28.72 8.23
N LEU A 271 -8.00 -28.58 8.45
CA LEU A 271 -7.43 -27.71 9.46
C LEU A 271 -7.21 -26.37 8.80
N ASP A 272 -8.23 -25.54 8.92
CA ASP A 272 -8.22 -24.18 8.42
C ASP A 272 -7.60 -23.27 9.49
N THR A 273 -6.27 -23.13 9.48
CA THR A 273 -5.60 -22.18 10.38
C THR A 273 -5.85 -20.78 9.85
N LYS A 274 -6.89 -20.13 10.39
CA LYS A 274 -7.26 -18.77 10.05
C LYS A 274 -6.79 -17.79 11.11
N VAL A 275 -5.89 -16.91 10.74
CA VAL A 275 -5.33 -15.87 11.62
C VAL A 275 -5.74 -14.49 11.11
N THR A 276 -6.23 -13.63 12.01
CA THR A 276 -6.40 -12.21 11.68
C THR A 276 -5.11 -11.48 12.02
N VAL A 277 -4.37 -11.09 10.98
CA VAL A 277 -3.05 -10.43 11.09
C VAL A 277 -3.21 -8.96 11.46
N PHE A 278 -4.28 -8.32 10.97
CA PHE A 278 -4.55 -6.91 11.18
C PHE A 278 -6.06 -6.65 11.26
N ASP A 279 -6.51 -5.83 12.21
CA ASP A 279 -7.89 -5.32 12.28
C ASP A 279 -7.84 -3.89 12.82
N MET A 280 -8.34 -2.93 12.06
CA MET A 280 -8.38 -1.52 12.42
C MET A 280 -9.80 -1.01 12.29
N GLN A 281 -10.28 -0.26 13.28
CA GLN A 281 -11.63 0.27 13.34
C GLN A 281 -11.64 1.79 13.53
N ASN A 282 -12.60 2.43 12.87
CA ASN A 282 -12.91 3.86 12.91
C ASN A 282 -11.66 4.74 12.81
N ALA A 283 -10.84 4.49 11.79
CA ALA A 283 -9.66 5.30 11.52
C ALA A 283 -10.05 6.56 10.75
N LYS A 284 -9.51 7.69 11.17
CA LYS A 284 -9.72 8.98 10.53
C LYS A 284 -8.40 9.73 10.44
N PHE A 285 -8.12 10.27 9.28
CA PHE A 285 -6.96 11.09 9.03
C PHE A 285 -7.40 12.44 8.48
N VAL A 286 -7.00 13.52 9.15
CA VAL A 286 -7.34 14.89 8.74
C VAL A 286 -6.06 15.68 8.61
N GLN A 287 -5.80 16.16 7.41
CA GLN A 287 -4.75 17.10 7.11
C GLN A 287 -5.35 18.45 6.77
N ARG A 288 -4.91 19.49 7.48
CA ARG A 288 -5.26 20.88 7.20
C ARG A 288 -3.98 21.68 7.06
N SER A 289 -3.82 22.34 5.92
CA SER A 289 -2.76 23.33 5.77
C SER A 289 -3.29 24.66 6.29
N GLY A 290 -2.61 25.28 7.26
CA GLY A 290 -2.97 26.62 7.73
C GLY A 290 -2.87 27.65 6.60
N GLY A 291 -3.90 28.48 6.44
CA GLY A 291 -3.99 29.53 5.42
C GLY A 291 -3.00 30.67 5.62
N LEU A 292 -2.68 31.36 4.50
CA LEU A 292 -1.88 32.58 4.32
C LEU A 292 -1.09 33.10 5.55
N LYS A 293 0.24 32.89 5.49
CA LYS A 293 1.34 33.31 6.40
C LYS A 293 1.81 32.24 7.39
N GLY A 294 2.73 31.39 6.92
CA GLY A 294 3.74 30.74 7.78
C GLY A 294 3.28 29.60 8.70
N ILE A 295 2.00 29.21 8.68
CA ILE A 295 1.47 28.20 9.60
C ILE A 295 1.86 26.78 9.16
N ALA A 296 2.22 25.97 10.15
CA ALA A 296 2.54 24.56 10.04
C ALA A 296 1.43 23.75 9.35
N ILE A 297 1.79 22.64 8.69
CA ILE A 297 0.80 21.66 8.23
C ILE A 297 0.37 20.85 9.44
N CYS A 298 -0.91 20.87 9.79
CA CYS A 298 -1.45 20.08 10.89
C CYS A 298 -2.10 18.81 10.33
N SER A 299 -1.56 17.67 10.73
CA SER A 299 -2.11 16.35 10.41
C SER A 299 -2.56 15.69 11.71
N LEU A 300 -3.77 15.17 11.75
CA LEU A 300 -4.31 14.38 12.87
C LEU A 300 -4.61 12.98 12.35
N PHE A 301 -4.12 11.96 13.05
CA PHE A 301 -4.52 10.57 12.87
C PHE A 301 -5.26 10.11 14.12
N SER A 302 -6.47 9.59 13.95
CA SER A 302 -7.26 9.02 15.02
C SER A 302 -7.77 7.62 14.69
N ALA A 303 -7.85 6.72 15.68
CA ALA A 303 -8.44 5.37 15.51
C ALA A 303 -8.99 4.83 16.84
N THR A 304 -10.09 4.07 16.81
CA THR A 304 -10.66 3.49 18.03
C THR A 304 -9.94 2.21 18.44
N ASP A 305 -9.68 1.31 17.50
CA ASP A 305 -9.03 0.04 17.80
C ASP A 305 -8.08 -0.35 16.67
N ILE A 306 -6.85 -0.70 17.01
CA ILE A 306 -5.84 -1.23 16.10
C ILE A 306 -5.31 -2.53 16.71
N LYS A 307 -5.56 -3.64 16.04
CA LYS A 307 -5.07 -4.97 16.40
C LYS A 307 -4.08 -5.45 15.36
N VAL A 308 -2.91 -5.85 15.82
CA VAL A 308 -1.86 -6.43 15.01
C VAL A 308 -1.47 -7.76 15.64
N ARG A 309 -1.42 -8.81 14.83
CA ARG A 309 -0.95 -10.13 15.23
C ARG A 309 0.19 -10.54 14.33
N TRP A 310 1.36 -10.78 14.92
CA TRP A 310 2.51 -11.34 14.23
C TRP A 310 2.53 -12.85 14.41
N GLU A 311 2.62 -13.56 13.29
CA GLU A 311 2.82 -15.01 13.25
C GLU A 311 4.05 -15.30 12.41
N PRO A 312 4.91 -16.25 12.83
CA PRO A 312 6.10 -16.61 12.08
C PRO A 312 5.77 -17.17 10.69
N ASP A 313 4.74 -18.01 10.57
CA ASP A 313 4.37 -18.65 9.30
C ASP A 313 3.88 -17.62 8.27
N VAL A 314 3.00 -16.71 8.71
CA VAL A 314 2.55 -15.56 7.90
C VAL A 314 3.74 -14.73 7.43
N HIS A 315 4.67 -14.43 8.34
CA HIS A 315 5.83 -13.61 8.06
C HIS A 315 6.73 -14.26 7.00
N LEU A 316 6.97 -15.57 7.10
CA LEU A 316 7.76 -16.33 6.15
C LEU A 316 7.11 -16.36 4.76
N SER A 317 5.81 -16.69 4.66
CA SER A 317 5.08 -16.69 3.38
C SER A 317 5.10 -15.32 2.70
N LEU A 318 4.88 -14.24 3.46
CA LEU A 318 4.90 -12.89 2.93
C LEU A 318 6.29 -12.44 2.48
N ILE A 319 7.35 -12.82 3.22
CA ILE A 319 8.74 -12.53 2.81
C ILE A 319 9.08 -13.29 1.53
N GLU A 320 8.74 -14.57 1.44
CA GLU A 320 8.95 -15.38 0.23
C GLU A 320 8.29 -14.71 -0.98
N LEU A 321 7.01 -14.33 -0.85
CA LEU A 321 6.29 -13.60 -1.88
C LEU A 321 6.99 -12.31 -2.29
N VAL A 322 7.41 -11.48 -1.33
CA VAL A 322 8.13 -10.23 -1.61
C VAL A 322 9.45 -10.49 -2.33
N LEU A 323 10.18 -11.53 -1.96
CA LEU A 323 11.43 -11.92 -2.62
C LEU A 323 11.18 -12.37 -4.07
N GLN A 324 10.16 -13.21 -4.30
CA GLN A 324 9.77 -13.65 -5.65
C GLN A 324 9.35 -12.46 -6.53
N LEU A 325 8.55 -11.54 -6.00
CA LEU A 325 8.15 -10.32 -6.72
C LEU A 325 9.35 -9.41 -7.03
N ARG A 326 10.28 -9.27 -6.08
CA ARG A 326 11.50 -8.50 -6.29
C ARG A 326 12.38 -9.10 -7.38
N LEU A 327 12.52 -10.43 -7.39
CA LEU A 327 13.25 -11.16 -8.45
C LEU A 327 12.59 -10.95 -9.81
N LEU A 328 11.26 -11.04 -9.88
CA LEU A 328 10.50 -10.82 -11.10
C LEU A 328 10.74 -9.41 -11.68
N VAL A 329 10.55 -8.37 -10.86
CA VAL A 329 10.77 -6.98 -11.28
C VAL A 329 12.21 -6.75 -11.74
N HIS A 330 13.17 -7.37 -11.06
CA HIS A 330 14.58 -7.28 -11.45
C HIS A 330 14.85 -7.95 -12.80
N HIS A 331 14.32 -9.14 -13.02
CA HIS A 331 14.46 -9.87 -14.28
C HIS A 331 13.85 -9.09 -15.46
N GLN A 332 12.67 -8.50 -15.28
CA GLN A 332 12.03 -7.69 -16.32
C GLN A 332 12.79 -6.39 -16.60
N LYS A 333 13.31 -5.71 -15.56
CA LYS A 333 14.16 -4.54 -15.76
C LYS A 333 15.41 -4.89 -16.57
N LEU A 334 16.08 -6.00 -16.25
CA LEU A 334 17.23 -6.49 -17.03
C LEU A 334 16.86 -6.77 -18.49
N GLN A 335 15.70 -7.37 -18.73
CA GLN A 335 15.23 -7.68 -20.08
C GLN A 335 14.95 -6.40 -20.91
N VAL A 336 14.39 -5.36 -20.29
CA VAL A 336 14.14 -4.06 -20.94
C VAL A 336 15.47 -3.32 -21.23
N TYR A 337 16.38 -3.24 -20.26
CA TYR A 337 17.68 -2.56 -20.46
C TYR A 337 18.64 -3.33 -21.38
N GLY A 338 18.57 -4.67 -21.40
CA GLY A 338 19.36 -5.51 -22.31
C GLY A 338 18.92 -5.44 -23.76
N ASN A 339 17.69 -5.01 -24.04
CA ASN A 339 17.20 -4.74 -25.39
C ASN A 339 17.53 -3.30 -25.84
N GLU A 340 17.56 -2.31 -24.94
CA GLU A 340 18.05 -0.96 -25.26
C GLU A 340 19.54 -0.98 -25.64
N SER A 341 20.36 -1.84 -25.01
CA SER A 341 21.80 -1.92 -25.32
C SER A 341 22.13 -2.60 -26.66
N LYS A 342 21.16 -3.21 -27.36
CA LYS A 342 21.37 -3.84 -28.67
C LYS A 342 21.08 -2.90 -29.85
N GLU A 343 20.38 -1.79 -29.65
CA GLU A 343 20.17 -0.78 -30.70
C GLU A 343 21.21 0.35 -30.68
N ASP A 344 21.85 0.62 -29.55
CA ASP A 344 22.82 1.73 -29.41
C ASP A 344 24.30 1.33 -29.59
N ALA A 345 24.60 0.06 -29.86
CA ALA A 345 25.97 -0.43 -30.04
C ALA A 345 26.68 0.03 -31.34
N SER A 346 26.04 0.88 -32.15
CA SER A 346 26.64 1.40 -33.40
C SER A 346 27.18 2.83 -33.34
N ASN A 347 27.01 3.56 -32.22
CA ASN A 347 27.43 4.97 -32.15
C ASN A 347 27.99 5.37 -30.77
N MET A 348 29.25 5.04 -30.48
CA MET A 348 30.24 5.99 -29.94
C MET A 348 31.53 5.26 -29.60
N LYS A 349 32.50 5.40 -30.51
CA LYS A 349 33.91 5.25 -30.21
C LYS A 349 34.40 6.54 -29.54
N ASP A 350 35.29 6.37 -28.56
CA ASP A 350 36.26 7.34 -28.04
C ASP A 350 35.70 8.60 -27.36
N THR A 351 35.69 8.60 -26.03
CA THR A 351 36.59 9.47 -25.25
C THR A 351 36.57 9.09 -23.76
N ASP A 352 37.56 8.31 -23.36
CA ASP A 352 37.98 8.22 -21.97
C ASP A 352 38.78 9.47 -21.55
N GLN A 353 38.76 9.71 -20.24
CA GLN A 353 39.65 10.58 -19.44
C GLN A 353 39.26 12.06 -19.26
N LYS A 354 38.63 12.33 -18.12
CA LYS A 354 39.17 13.34 -17.20
C LYS A 354 38.78 13.06 -15.75
N LYS A 355 39.80 12.71 -14.95
CA LYS A 355 39.80 12.77 -13.47
C LYS A 355 39.71 14.23 -13.05
N GLU A 356 38.75 14.60 -12.20
CA GLU A 356 38.87 15.76 -11.29
C GLU A 356 38.35 15.37 -9.89
N ALA A 357 39.06 15.86 -8.88
CA ALA A 357 39.01 15.51 -7.47
C ALA A 357 37.78 16.11 -6.73
N PRO A 358 37.49 15.72 -5.47
CA PRO A 358 36.23 16.04 -4.81
C PRO A 358 36.21 17.48 -4.29
N SER A 359 35.34 18.31 -4.84
CA SER A 359 35.03 19.63 -4.30
C SER A 359 33.96 19.55 -3.19
N ALA A 360 34.18 20.38 -2.17
CA ALA A 360 33.41 20.53 -0.95
C ALA A 360 31.91 20.86 -1.19
N PRO A 361 31.02 20.65 -0.18
CA PRO A 361 29.57 20.73 -0.38
C PRO A 361 29.12 22.18 -0.53
N GLU A 362 28.87 22.59 -1.78
CA GLU A 362 28.17 23.83 -2.08
C GLU A 362 26.69 23.72 -1.67
N HIS A 363 26.40 24.37 -0.55
CA HIS A 363 25.18 25.14 -0.28
C HIS A 363 23.87 24.58 -0.87
N LEU A 364 23.34 23.53 -0.22
CA LEU A 364 21.92 23.16 -0.36
C LEU A 364 21.06 24.36 0.06
N ASP A 365 20.42 24.98 -0.92
CA ASP A 365 19.41 26.00 -0.72
C ASP A 365 18.38 25.54 0.31
N LYS A 366 18.32 26.30 1.41
CA LYS A 366 17.32 26.18 2.46
C LYS A 366 15.95 26.49 1.89
N HIS A 367 15.29 25.48 1.30
CA HIS A 367 13.84 25.41 1.38
C HIS A 367 13.49 25.45 2.88
N LYS A 368 12.92 26.57 3.35
CA LYS A 368 12.32 26.65 4.69
C LYS A 368 11.34 25.49 4.81
N LYS A 369 11.77 24.41 5.47
CA LYS A 369 10.96 23.21 5.70
C LYS A 369 9.76 23.67 6.51
N ARG A 370 8.59 23.72 5.87
CA ARG A 370 7.33 24.08 6.52
C ARG A 370 7.19 23.15 7.73
N GLU A 371 7.11 23.74 8.91
CA GLU A 371 6.96 22.96 10.14
C GLU A 371 5.68 22.12 10.01
N SER A 372 5.73 20.84 10.35
CA SER A 372 4.59 19.93 10.25
C SER A 372 4.28 19.40 11.63
N ILE A 373 3.07 19.63 12.10
CA ILE A 373 2.57 19.14 13.37
C ILE A 373 1.78 17.87 13.07
N PHE A 374 2.13 16.78 13.73
CA PHE A 374 1.46 15.49 13.58
C PHE A 374 0.85 15.08 14.92
N ALA A 375 -0.46 15.18 15.03
CA ALA A 375 -1.22 14.74 16.20
C ALA A 375 -1.70 13.29 16.02
N VAL A 376 -1.76 12.56 17.13
CA VAL A 376 -2.17 11.14 17.19
C VAL A 376 -3.17 10.96 18.31
N ASP A 377 -4.24 10.23 18.05
CA ASP A 377 -5.28 9.90 19.02
C ASP A 377 -5.78 8.46 18.79
N VAL A 378 -5.24 7.48 19.52
CA VAL A 378 -5.63 6.06 19.38
C VAL A 378 -6.16 5.52 20.70
N GLU A 379 -7.40 5.07 20.75
CA GLU A 379 -8.01 4.60 22.00
C GLU A 379 -7.43 3.26 22.45
N MET A 380 -7.25 2.30 21.54
CA MET A 380 -6.67 0.99 21.84
C MET A 380 -5.74 0.49 20.73
N LEU A 381 -4.52 0.12 21.10
CA LEU A 381 -3.56 -0.59 20.25
C LEU A 381 -3.23 -1.93 20.91
N THR A 382 -3.49 -3.03 20.23
CA THR A 382 -3.12 -4.38 20.67
C THR A 382 -2.14 -4.97 19.67
N ILE A 383 -0.94 -5.28 20.12
CA ILE A 383 0.06 -6.02 19.36
C ILE A 383 0.19 -7.39 20.03
N SER A 384 0.00 -8.46 19.27
CA SER A 384 0.10 -9.83 19.75
C SER A 384 1.04 -10.62 18.84
N GLY A 385 1.63 -11.69 19.35
CA GLY A 385 2.36 -12.63 18.50
C GLY A 385 2.94 -13.80 19.29
N GLU A 386 3.18 -14.89 18.58
CA GLU A 386 3.80 -16.09 19.13
C GLU A 386 5.33 -15.93 19.11
N VAL A 387 5.94 -15.74 20.29
CA VAL A 387 7.38 -15.40 20.42
C VAL A 387 8.25 -16.63 20.72
N GLY A 388 7.65 -17.82 20.72
CA GLY A 388 8.32 -19.11 20.93
C GLY A 388 7.31 -20.22 21.17
N ASP A 389 7.80 -21.44 21.37
CA ASP A 389 6.99 -22.66 21.56
C ASP A 389 5.92 -22.49 22.65
N GLY A 390 4.67 -22.22 22.23
CA GLY A 390 3.53 -22.01 23.12
C GLY A 390 3.56 -20.71 23.95
N VAL A 391 4.35 -19.69 23.55
CA VAL A 391 4.41 -18.39 24.24
C VAL A 391 3.77 -17.29 23.38
N GLU A 392 2.56 -16.90 23.73
CA GLU A 392 1.86 -15.74 23.19
C GLU A 392 2.23 -14.48 23.99
N ALA A 393 2.90 -13.54 23.32
CA ALA A 393 3.16 -12.21 23.85
C ALA A 393 2.07 -11.24 23.40
N VAL A 394 1.54 -10.46 24.33
CA VAL A 394 0.53 -9.44 24.05
C VAL A 394 0.94 -8.13 24.69
N VAL A 395 1.01 -7.08 23.88
CA VAL A 395 1.21 -5.68 24.27
C VAL A 395 -0.09 -4.94 23.99
N GLN A 396 -0.74 -4.44 25.03
CA GLN A 396 -1.91 -3.57 24.93
C GLN A 396 -1.53 -2.17 25.38
N VAL A 397 -1.84 -1.19 24.55
CA VAL A 397 -1.65 0.22 24.82
C VAL A 397 -3.01 0.90 24.77
N GLN A 398 -3.37 1.60 25.83
CA GLN A 398 -4.62 2.34 25.94
C GLN A 398 -4.34 3.83 25.85
N SER A 399 -5.18 4.53 25.09
CA SER A 399 -5.21 6.00 24.98
C SER A 399 -3.83 6.58 24.64
N ILE A 400 -3.43 6.39 23.38
CA ILE A 400 -2.23 6.97 22.78
C ILE A 400 -2.59 8.37 22.29
N PHE A 401 -2.13 9.38 23.01
CA PHE A 401 -2.41 10.77 22.69
C PHE A 401 -1.13 11.54 22.43
N SER A 402 -1.14 12.38 21.39
CA SER A 402 -0.13 13.40 21.19
C SER A 402 -0.67 14.56 20.36
N GLU A 403 -0.38 15.77 20.81
CA GLU A 403 -0.57 16.99 20.01
C GLU A 403 0.52 17.14 18.93
N ASN A 404 1.71 16.61 19.19
CA ASN A 404 2.83 16.59 18.26
C ASN A 404 3.73 15.38 18.51
N ALA A 405 3.52 14.31 17.74
CA ALA A 405 4.25 13.05 17.85
C ALA A 405 5.75 13.21 17.57
N CYS A 406 6.18 14.30 16.92
CA CYS A 406 7.61 14.59 16.76
C CYS A 406 8.28 14.99 18.09
N ILE A 407 7.52 15.51 19.06
CA ILE A 407 7.99 15.89 20.39
C ILE A 407 7.86 14.71 21.36
N GLY A 408 6.70 14.06 21.38
CA GLY A 408 6.46 12.93 22.26
C GLY A 408 5.05 12.37 22.18
N LEU A 409 4.82 11.29 22.92
CA LEU A 409 3.56 10.55 23.00
C LEU A 409 3.23 10.30 24.47
N LEU A 410 1.95 10.43 24.83
CA LEU A 410 1.40 10.06 26.11
C LEU A 410 0.57 8.78 25.94
N LEU A 411 0.73 7.86 26.87
CA LEU A 411 0.02 6.59 26.94
C LEU A 411 -0.63 6.48 28.32
N GLU A 412 -1.93 6.26 28.41
CA GLU A 412 -2.63 6.10 29.71
C GLU A 412 -2.66 4.65 30.20
N GLY A 413 -2.36 3.69 29.34
CA GLY A 413 -2.19 2.31 29.75
C GLY A 413 -1.16 1.61 28.89
N LEU A 414 -0.25 0.89 29.53
CA LEU A 414 0.60 -0.09 28.87
C LEU A 414 0.52 -1.38 29.66
N LEU A 415 0.14 -2.47 29.00
CA LEU A 415 0.14 -3.80 29.54
C LEU A 415 0.93 -4.72 28.62
N LEU A 416 1.97 -5.35 29.16
CA LEU A 416 2.67 -6.47 28.54
C LEU A 416 2.31 -7.75 29.30
N SER A 417 1.86 -8.76 28.57
CA SER A 417 1.57 -10.08 29.11
C SER A 417 2.14 -11.19 28.24
N PHE A 418 2.57 -12.28 28.88
CA PHE A 418 2.90 -13.55 28.22
C PHE A 418 1.91 -14.61 28.70
N ASN A 419 1.25 -15.31 27.78
CA ASN A 419 0.27 -16.36 28.10
C ASN A 419 -0.78 -15.92 29.14
N GLY A 420 -1.26 -14.67 29.02
CA GLY A 420 -2.20 -14.06 29.98
C GLY A 420 -1.59 -13.60 31.31
N SER A 421 -0.34 -13.96 31.62
CA SER A 421 0.38 -13.49 32.81
C SER A 421 0.93 -12.08 32.58
N ARG A 422 0.59 -11.13 33.46
CA ARG A 422 0.99 -9.73 33.34
C ARG A 422 2.44 -9.56 33.80
N VAL A 423 3.31 -9.13 32.90
CA VAL A 423 4.74 -8.90 33.20
C VAL A 423 5.03 -7.44 33.49
N LEU A 424 4.43 -6.53 32.72
CA LEU A 424 4.57 -5.10 32.92
C LEU A 424 3.21 -4.45 32.82
N LYS A 425 2.88 -3.60 33.79
CA LYS A 425 1.70 -2.73 33.75
C LYS A 425 2.13 -1.33 34.12
N SER A 426 1.89 -0.38 33.24
CA SER A 426 1.99 1.04 33.53
C SER A 426 0.63 1.71 33.35
N SER A 427 0.24 2.55 34.30
CA SER A 427 -0.99 3.35 34.27
C SER A 427 -0.79 4.71 33.62
N ARG A 428 0.44 5.11 33.33
CA ARG A 428 0.76 6.32 32.57
C ARG A 428 2.21 6.25 32.12
N MET A 429 2.45 6.43 30.84
CA MET A 429 3.81 6.50 30.29
C MET A 429 3.90 7.67 29.32
N GLN A 430 4.99 8.43 29.40
CA GLN A 430 5.29 9.50 28.46
C GLN A 430 6.61 9.19 27.78
N ILE A 431 6.60 9.17 26.46
CA ILE A 431 7.78 8.99 25.63
C ILE A 431 8.06 10.32 24.96
N SER A 432 9.19 10.96 25.27
CA SER A 432 9.60 12.20 24.62
C SER A 432 10.88 12.01 23.84
N ARG A 433 10.98 12.65 22.68
CA ARG A 433 12.22 12.69 21.91
C ARG A 433 13.22 13.62 22.58
N ILE A 434 14.41 13.11 22.90
CA ILE A 434 15.55 13.94 23.27
C ILE A 434 16.21 14.44 21.99
N LEU A 435 16.20 15.76 21.77
CA LEU A 435 16.97 16.39 20.70
C LEU A 435 18.45 16.38 21.11
N ALA A 436 19.26 15.55 20.46
CA ALA A 436 20.70 15.65 20.56
C ALA A 436 21.15 16.95 19.87
N LEU A 437 21.37 18.01 20.65
CA LEU A 437 22.20 19.11 20.21
C LEU A 437 23.62 18.55 19.99
N PRO A 438 24.35 18.95 18.92
CA PRO A 438 25.77 18.64 18.82
C PRO A 438 26.47 19.12 20.09
N VAL A 439 27.26 18.25 20.71
CA VAL A 439 27.92 18.41 22.02
C VAL A 439 28.92 19.60 22.08
N ALA A 440 29.03 20.40 21.02
CA ALA A 440 29.93 21.56 20.96
C ALA A 440 29.46 22.81 21.73
N CYS A 441 28.24 22.84 22.30
CA CYS A 441 27.70 24.05 22.95
C CYS A 441 27.60 23.99 24.49
N LEU A 442 28.06 22.91 25.13
CA LEU A 442 27.99 22.74 26.60
C LEU A 442 29.30 23.09 27.35
N MET A 443 30.35 23.54 26.65
CA MET A 443 31.64 23.93 27.27
C MET A 443 31.98 25.42 27.09
N GLN A 444 30.99 26.32 27.18
CA GLN A 444 31.27 27.76 27.25
C GLN A 444 30.35 28.54 28.19
N LYS A 445 29.93 27.91 29.29
CA LYS A 445 29.28 28.59 30.44
C LYS A 445 29.74 27.98 31.77
N TYR A 446 31.05 27.83 31.95
CA TYR A 446 31.66 27.76 33.27
C TYR A 446 32.99 28.50 33.22
N GLN A 447 32.92 29.81 33.41
CA GLN A 447 34.06 30.61 33.81
C GLN A 447 33.65 31.28 35.13
N PRO A 448 34.22 30.84 36.28
CA PRO A 448 33.99 31.51 37.55
C PRO A 448 34.68 32.89 37.56
N PRO A 449 34.26 33.80 38.48
CA PRO A 449 34.63 35.22 38.46
C PRO A 449 36.12 35.50 38.56
#